data_AF-A0A2V9B2H2-F1
#
_entry.id   AF-A0A2V9B2H2-F1
#
_cell.length_a   1.000
_cell.length_b   1.000
_cell.length_c   1.000
_cell.angle_alpha   90.00
_cell.angle_beta   90.00
_cell.angle_gamma   90.00
#
_symmetry.space_group_name_H-M   'P 1'
#
loop_
_entity.id
_entity.type
_entity.pdbx_description
1 polymer ?
#
loop_
_entity_poly.entity_id
_entity_poly.type
_entity_poly.pdbx_seq_one_letter_code
_entity_poly.pdbx_strand_id
1 'polypeptide(L)'
;MATPHRISFHFHAEGHAFSGEFRHPAWCPIPAQASASLPTIGGHASAHAEDFRFQDFVSFKSAHTHVSGKRRRDDTFATHATTTIHGLNILGVVTAELIVSRLTSLHSPKEREGHIIAEDSRFEGLRIAGEDVKVTLRHNLLVRSKTFDDLTKAIASDAKSGKMAVTKDGVAVCSLVEKIETKLKGVDLKGHLVEVPNFGKIFLAEIFAEPGTRTLTMLRLELGSPHVADITAAETRTNGQPSPP
;
A
#
# COMPACT_ATOMS: atom_id res chain seq x y z
N MET A 1 7.79 39.25 -25.39
CA MET A 1 6.86 38.14 -25.72
C MET A 1 6.82 37.20 -24.52
N ALA A 2 5.62 36.83 -24.09
CA ALA A 2 5.36 36.20 -22.79
C ALA A 2 6.10 34.87 -22.62
N THR A 3 6.80 34.75 -21.49
CA THR A 3 7.38 33.51 -20.98
C THR A 3 6.25 32.49 -20.80
N PRO A 4 6.36 31.25 -21.31
CA PRO A 4 5.28 30.29 -21.16
C PRO A 4 5.12 29.95 -19.67
N HIS A 5 3.89 30.04 -19.16
CA HIS A 5 3.56 29.62 -17.81
C HIS A 5 4.01 28.16 -17.62
N ARG A 6 5.01 27.99 -16.75
CA ARG A 6 5.50 26.69 -16.30
C ARG A 6 4.31 26.01 -15.61
N ILE A 7 3.76 24.94 -16.19
CA ILE A 7 2.85 24.06 -15.44
C ILE A 7 3.67 23.55 -14.26
N SER A 8 3.38 24.04 -13.07
CA SER A 8 4.02 23.60 -11.84
C SER A 8 3.42 22.23 -11.55
N PHE A 9 4.13 21.15 -11.88
CA PHE A 9 3.71 19.83 -11.46
C PHE A 9 4.13 19.59 -10.02
N HIS A 10 3.20 19.17 -9.17
CA HIS A 10 3.52 18.83 -7.78
C HIS A 10 3.66 17.31 -7.68
N PHE A 11 4.90 16.87 -7.55
CA PHE A 11 5.17 15.48 -7.26
C PHE A 11 4.79 15.18 -5.81
N HIS A 12 4.08 14.07 -5.60
CA HIS A 12 3.81 13.57 -4.27
C HIS A 12 3.87 12.05 -4.29
N ALA A 13 4.82 11.53 -3.51
CA ALA A 13 4.91 10.13 -3.19
C ALA A 13 5.47 9.99 -1.79
N GLU A 14 4.96 8.99 -1.08
CA GLU A 14 5.39 8.65 0.26
C GLU A 14 5.27 7.14 0.45
N GLY A 15 5.95 6.66 1.48
CA GLY A 15 5.80 5.28 1.92
C GLY A 15 6.53 5.06 3.22
N HIS A 16 6.16 3.98 3.89
CA HIS A 16 6.86 3.48 5.08
C HIS A 16 6.72 1.97 5.15
N ALA A 17 7.76 1.37 5.73
CA ALA A 17 7.84 -0.07 5.86
C ALA A 17 6.92 -0.59 6.95
N PHE A 18 6.98 -0.03 8.14
CA PHE A 18 6.24 -0.56 9.27
C PHE A 18 5.87 0.55 10.24
N SER A 19 4.62 0.59 10.67
CA SER A 19 4.16 1.45 11.76
C SER A 19 3.00 0.78 12.46
N GLY A 20 2.73 1.22 13.68
CA GLY A 20 1.56 0.75 14.39
C GLY A 20 1.50 1.24 15.81
N GLU A 21 0.47 0.83 16.51
CA GLU A 21 0.25 1.18 17.90
C GLU A 21 -0.23 -0.06 18.64
N PHE A 22 0.54 -0.49 19.64
CA PHE A 22 0.08 -1.50 20.59
C PHE A 22 -0.62 -0.78 21.74
N ARG A 23 -1.84 -1.19 22.05
CA ARG A 23 -2.67 -0.65 23.14
C ARG A 23 -2.73 -1.59 24.35
N HIS A 24 -2.38 -2.87 24.17
CA HIS A 24 -2.26 -3.88 25.23
C HIS A 24 -1.12 -4.86 24.89
N PRO A 25 -0.23 -5.27 25.83
CA PRO A 25 -0.27 -5.12 27.29
C PRO A 25 0.01 -3.72 27.83
N ALA A 26 0.70 -2.88 27.06
CA ALA A 26 0.97 -1.48 27.38
C ALA A 26 0.76 -0.62 26.12
N TRP A 27 0.47 0.66 26.31
CA TRP A 27 0.39 1.61 25.20
C TRP A 27 1.79 1.91 24.69
N CYS A 28 2.11 1.44 23.49
CA CYS A 28 3.38 1.68 22.85
C CYS A 28 3.19 2.00 21.35
N PRO A 29 3.36 3.28 20.94
CA PRO A 29 3.41 3.61 19.53
C PRO A 29 4.74 3.17 18.91
N ILE A 30 4.67 2.66 17.69
CA ILE A 30 5.81 2.33 16.84
C ILE A 30 5.87 3.37 15.72
N PRO A 31 6.83 4.31 15.75
CA PRO A 31 6.99 5.29 14.69
C PRO A 31 7.22 4.62 13.34
N ALA A 32 6.85 5.33 12.26
CA ALA A 32 7.03 4.82 10.90
C ALA A 32 8.51 4.50 10.60
N GLN A 33 8.78 3.23 10.36
CA GLN A 33 10.11 2.71 10.00
C GLN A 33 10.34 2.84 8.51
N ALA A 34 11.59 3.17 8.13
CA ALA A 34 12.00 3.42 6.75
C ALA A 34 11.02 4.34 5.99
N SER A 35 10.59 5.44 6.62
CA SER A 35 9.66 6.40 6.00
C SER A 35 10.40 7.35 5.05
N ALA A 36 9.86 7.54 3.84
CA ALA A 36 10.37 8.50 2.87
C ALA A 36 9.24 9.32 2.26
N SER A 37 9.52 10.60 1.99
CA SER A 37 8.58 11.52 1.35
C SER A 37 9.30 12.27 0.22
N LEU A 38 8.62 12.37 -0.93
CA LEU A 38 9.16 12.97 -2.14
C LEU A 38 9.04 14.50 -2.07
N PRO A 39 10.10 15.27 -2.43
CA PRO A 39 9.99 16.71 -2.55
C PRO A 39 8.96 17.10 -3.62
N THR A 40 8.25 18.21 -3.39
CA THR A 40 7.19 18.70 -4.30
C THR A 40 7.69 19.00 -5.71
N ILE A 41 8.98 19.32 -5.85
CA ILE A 41 9.65 19.59 -7.12
C ILE A 41 10.11 18.32 -7.87
N GLY A 42 9.90 17.13 -7.28
CA GLY A 42 10.41 15.86 -7.76
C GLY A 42 11.79 15.52 -7.20
N GLY A 43 12.54 14.71 -7.94
CA GLY A 43 13.83 14.17 -7.50
C GLY A 43 13.70 12.75 -6.96
N HIS A 44 14.41 12.43 -5.89
CA HIS A 44 14.32 11.15 -5.19
C HIS A 44 14.48 11.33 -3.68
N ALA A 45 13.85 10.45 -2.91
CA ALA A 45 14.10 10.28 -1.49
C ALA A 45 14.06 8.79 -1.15
N SER A 46 14.80 8.39 -0.13
CA SER A 46 14.84 7.00 0.32
C SER A 46 15.14 6.92 1.80
N ALA A 47 14.64 5.86 2.43
CA ALA A 47 14.93 5.53 3.81
C ALA A 47 15.11 4.03 3.95
N HIS A 48 15.93 3.63 4.91
CA HIS A 48 16.23 2.24 5.20
C HIS A 48 16.16 1.99 6.72
N ALA A 49 15.86 0.75 7.09
CA ALA A 49 15.95 0.27 8.46
C ALA A 49 16.43 -1.19 8.41
N GLU A 50 17.33 -1.57 9.31
CA GLU A 50 17.90 -2.92 9.38
C GLU A 50 17.77 -3.46 10.80
N ASP A 51 17.67 -4.79 10.92
CA ASP A 51 17.59 -5.51 12.19
C ASP A 51 16.60 -4.92 13.21
N PHE A 52 15.46 -4.42 12.70
CA PHE A 52 14.44 -3.82 13.53
C PHE A 52 13.79 -4.87 14.40
N ARG A 53 13.71 -4.56 15.70
CA ARG A 53 13.00 -5.36 16.70
C ARG A 53 12.25 -4.44 17.64
N PHE A 54 10.97 -4.72 17.83
CA PHE A 54 10.14 -4.07 18.80
C PHE A 54 9.63 -5.12 19.79
N GLN A 55 10.31 -5.18 20.94
CA GLN A 55 10.08 -6.22 21.96
C GLN A 55 10.09 -7.61 21.31
N ASP A 56 9.21 -8.50 21.76
CA ASP A 56 8.97 -9.81 21.13
C ASP A 56 7.77 -9.77 20.16
N PHE A 57 7.24 -8.58 19.86
CA PHE A 57 6.02 -8.44 19.08
C PHE A 57 6.27 -8.37 17.59
N VAL A 58 7.31 -7.64 17.18
CA VAL A 58 7.58 -7.36 15.77
C VAL A 58 9.07 -7.39 15.51
N SER A 59 9.46 -8.00 14.39
CA SER A 59 10.79 -7.85 13.83
C SER A 59 10.79 -7.88 12.31
N PHE A 60 11.82 -7.32 11.69
CA PHE A 60 12.15 -7.55 10.29
C PHE A 60 13.67 -7.46 10.09
N LYS A 61 14.18 -8.12 9.04
CA LYS A 61 15.62 -8.13 8.74
C LYS A 61 16.08 -6.82 8.12
N SER A 62 15.36 -6.37 7.10
CA SER A 62 15.62 -5.08 6.48
C SER A 62 14.36 -4.53 5.85
N ALA A 63 14.30 -3.21 5.75
CA ALA A 63 13.25 -2.53 5.05
C ALA A 63 13.80 -1.31 4.32
N HIS A 64 13.22 -1.03 3.16
CA HIS A 64 13.67 0.06 2.30
C HIS A 64 12.47 0.69 1.61
N THR A 65 12.41 2.01 1.66
CA THR A 65 11.44 2.81 0.91
C THR A 65 12.21 3.71 -0.04
N HIS A 66 11.77 3.76 -1.29
CA HIS A 66 12.28 4.66 -2.31
C HIS A 66 11.12 5.35 -3.02
N VAL A 67 11.20 6.67 -3.12
CA VAL A 67 10.25 7.50 -3.86
C VAL A 67 11.01 8.35 -4.86
N SER A 68 10.44 8.55 -6.05
CA SER A 68 11.03 9.40 -7.07
C SER A 68 9.97 10.12 -7.91
N GLY A 69 10.35 11.27 -8.46
CA GLY A 69 9.52 12.08 -9.33
C GLY A 69 10.35 12.73 -10.41
N LYS A 70 9.97 12.60 -11.68
CA LYS A 70 10.66 13.28 -12.78
C LYS A 70 9.72 13.63 -13.92
N ARG A 71 10.04 14.70 -14.63
CA ARG A 71 9.51 14.97 -15.96
C ARG A 71 10.26 14.12 -16.98
N ARG A 72 9.53 13.42 -17.85
CA ARG A 72 10.05 12.62 -18.96
C ARG A 72 10.23 13.50 -20.20
N ARG A 73 10.92 12.96 -21.21
CA ARG A 73 11.22 13.69 -22.47
C ARG A 73 9.98 14.00 -23.31
N ASP A 74 8.90 13.24 -23.11
CA ASP A 74 7.60 13.39 -23.76
C ASP A 74 6.65 14.32 -22.98
N ASP A 75 7.19 15.10 -22.04
CA ASP A 75 6.47 16.00 -21.14
C ASP A 75 5.51 15.32 -20.16
N THR A 76 5.50 13.99 -20.07
CA THR A 76 4.78 13.29 -19.02
C THR A 76 5.54 13.34 -17.70
N PHE A 77 4.82 13.38 -16.59
CA PHE A 77 5.37 13.33 -15.25
C PHE A 77 5.24 11.91 -14.72
N ALA A 78 6.35 11.37 -14.23
CA ALA A 78 6.40 10.04 -13.63
C ALA A 78 6.71 10.17 -12.15
N THR A 79 5.86 9.57 -11.33
CA THR A 79 6.06 9.46 -9.88
C THR A 79 6.09 7.99 -9.51
N HIS A 80 7.05 7.57 -8.69
CA HIS A 80 7.19 6.20 -8.24
C HIS A 80 7.31 6.17 -6.72
N ALA A 81 6.62 5.22 -6.10
CA ALA A 81 6.76 4.86 -4.69
C ALA A 81 7.01 3.36 -4.60
N THR A 82 7.99 2.94 -3.80
CA THR A 82 8.27 1.53 -3.57
C THR A 82 8.70 1.35 -2.12
N THR A 83 8.07 0.40 -1.43
CA THR A 83 8.42 -0.03 -0.10
C THR A 83 8.62 -1.54 -0.09
N THR A 84 9.74 -1.99 0.47
CA THR A 84 10.06 -3.41 0.62
C THR A 84 10.37 -3.74 2.07
N ILE A 85 9.91 -4.90 2.53
CA ILE A 85 10.26 -5.46 3.84
C ILE A 85 10.74 -6.88 3.65
N HIS A 86 11.92 -7.20 4.17
CA HIS A 86 12.49 -8.54 4.17
C HIS A 86 12.39 -9.18 5.56
N GLY A 87 11.96 -10.44 5.59
CA GLY A 87 11.92 -11.25 6.80
C GLY A 87 11.03 -10.67 7.91
N LEU A 88 9.85 -10.17 7.55
CA LEU A 88 8.86 -9.67 8.52
C LEU A 88 8.39 -10.82 9.42
N ASN A 89 8.27 -10.54 10.71
CA ASN A 89 7.66 -11.41 11.69
C ASN A 89 6.86 -10.58 12.70
N ILE A 90 5.56 -10.82 12.76
CA ILE A 90 4.65 -10.26 13.76
C ILE A 90 4.15 -11.41 14.63
N LEU A 91 4.58 -11.42 15.89
CA LEU A 91 4.19 -12.36 16.95
C LEU A 91 4.38 -13.84 16.61
N GLY A 92 5.20 -14.17 15.60
CA GLY A 92 5.34 -15.52 15.05
C GLY A 92 4.13 -16.01 14.26
N VAL A 93 3.06 -15.20 14.16
CA VAL A 93 1.81 -15.56 13.50
C VAL A 93 1.83 -15.12 12.04
N VAL A 94 2.20 -13.87 11.76
CA VAL A 94 2.27 -13.35 10.40
C VAL A 94 3.74 -13.15 10.05
N THR A 95 4.23 -13.93 9.09
CA THR A 95 5.62 -13.84 8.62
C THR A 95 5.67 -13.73 7.11
N ALA A 96 6.65 -13.01 6.57
CA ALA A 96 6.89 -12.96 5.13
C ALA A 96 8.39 -12.85 4.83
N GLU A 97 8.85 -13.53 3.77
CA GLU A 97 10.23 -13.41 3.32
C GLU A 97 10.48 -12.06 2.64
N LEU A 98 9.52 -11.63 1.81
CA LEU A 98 9.53 -10.32 1.17
C LEU A 98 8.10 -9.82 0.97
N ILE A 99 7.88 -8.55 1.30
CA ILE A 99 6.67 -7.81 0.92
C ILE A 99 7.12 -6.64 0.05
N VAL A 100 6.50 -6.49 -1.12
CA VAL A 100 6.75 -5.38 -2.04
C VAL A 100 5.46 -4.61 -2.26
N SER A 101 5.44 -3.34 -1.85
CA SER A 101 4.42 -2.36 -2.23
C SER A 101 5.03 -1.44 -3.27
N ARG A 102 4.44 -1.34 -4.46
CA ARG A 102 4.92 -0.48 -5.53
C ARG A 102 3.74 0.24 -6.17
N LEU A 103 3.86 1.56 -6.31
CA LEU A 103 2.96 2.37 -7.09
C LEU A 103 3.75 3.20 -8.10
N THR A 104 3.20 3.31 -9.31
CA THR A 104 3.73 4.16 -10.38
C THR A 104 2.60 5.00 -10.92
N SER A 105 2.80 6.32 -10.94
CA SER A 105 1.91 7.28 -11.56
C SER A 105 2.54 7.81 -12.84
N LEU A 106 1.78 7.80 -13.93
CA LEU A 106 2.13 8.48 -15.17
C LEU A 106 1.07 9.53 -15.48
N HIS A 107 1.49 10.79 -15.52
CA HIS A 107 0.60 11.92 -15.72
C HIS A 107 1.00 12.72 -16.97
N SER A 108 0.14 12.68 -17.99
CA SER A 108 0.23 13.59 -19.13
C SER A 108 -0.33 14.98 -18.77
N PRO A 109 0.32 16.09 -19.13
CA PRO A 109 -0.20 17.45 -18.87
C PRO A 109 -1.59 17.73 -19.45
N LYS A 110 -2.06 16.91 -20.39
CA LYS A 110 -3.38 17.03 -21.04
C LYS A 110 -4.48 16.30 -20.27
N GLU A 111 -4.12 15.45 -19.33
CA GLU A 111 -5.05 14.62 -18.57
C GLU A 111 -5.33 15.24 -17.21
N ARG A 112 -6.54 15.08 -16.72
CA ARG A 112 -6.95 15.61 -15.40
C ARG A 112 -6.25 14.88 -14.25
N GLU A 113 -6.04 13.58 -14.40
CA GLU A 113 -5.45 12.71 -13.37
C GLU A 113 -4.30 11.89 -13.96
N GLY A 114 -3.32 11.56 -13.11
CA GLY A 114 -2.32 10.55 -13.43
C GLY A 114 -2.92 9.14 -13.46
N HIS A 115 -2.46 8.32 -14.39
CA HIS A 115 -2.76 6.88 -14.39
C HIS A 115 -1.84 6.18 -13.39
N ILE A 116 -2.41 5.65 -12.32
CA ILE A 116 -1.68 5.00 -11.24
C ILE A 116 -1.85 3.49 -11.32
N ILE A 117 -0.73 2.77 -11.36
CA ILE A 117 -0.65 1.30 -11.41
C ILE A 117 0.17 0.75 -10.25
N ALA A 118 -0.07 -0.51 -9.89
CA ALA A 118 0.60 -1.21 -8.80
C ALA A 118 1.39 -2.45 -9.24
N GLU A 119 1.89 -2.46 -10.48
CA GLU A 119 2.65 -3.60 -11.03
C GLU A 119 3.84 -3.96 -10.11
N ASP A 120 4.19 -5.25 -10.09
CA ASP A 120 5.23 -5.86 -9.25
C ASP A 120 5.03 -5.81 -7.73
N SER A 121 3.92 -5.24 -7.24
CA SER A 121 3.53 -5.42 -5.83
C SER A 121 3.23 -6.89 -5.55
N ARG A 122 3.74 -7.46 -4.47
CA ARG A 122 3.58 -8.90 -4.20
C ARG A 122 3.99 -9.28 -2.78
N PHE A 123 3.65 -10.51 -2.43
CA PHE A 123 4.14 -11.22 -1.26
C PHE A 123 5.00 -12.40 -1.70
N GLU A 124 6.11 -12.64 -1.01
CA GLU A 124 6.92 -13.84 -1.14
C GLU A 124 7.07 -14.48 0.25
N GLY A 125 6.85 -15.79 0.33
CA GLY A 125 6.94 -16.55 1.58
C GLY A 125 5.98 -16.08 2.67
N LEU A 126 4.80 -15.53 2.31
CA LEU A 126 3.80 -15.15 3.31
C LEU A 126 3.24 -16.39 3.99
N ARG A 127 3.33 -16.40 5.32
CA ARG A 127 2.76 -17.42 6.19
C ARG A 127 1.91 -16.77 7.26
N ILE A 128 0.78 -17.39 7.54
CA ILE A 128 -0.14 -16.99 8.60
C ILE A 128 -0.35 -18.22 9.48
N ALA A 129 -0.22 -18.08 10.80
CA ALA A 129 -0.36 -19.18 11.75
C ALA A 129 0.47 -20.44 11.39
N GLY A 130 1.66 -20.24 10.80
CA GLY A 130 2.55 -21.32 10.37
C GLY A 130 2.21 -21.97 9.03
N GLU A 131 1.11 -21.62 8.37
CA GLU A 131 0.71 -22.15 7.07
C GLU A 131 1.04 -21.18 5.94
N ASP A 132 1.40 -21.72 4.77
CA ASP A 132 1.66 -20.91 3.58
C ASP A 132 0.37 -20.27 3.05
N VAL A 133 0.49 -18.99 2.69
CA VAL A 133 -0.60 -18.18 2.14
C VAL A 133 -0.10 -17.53 0.85
N LYS A 134 -0.42 -18.15 -0.28
CA LYS A 134 -0.07 -17.61 -1.59
C LYS A 134 -1.16 -16.65 -2.06
N VAL A 135 -0.79 -15.39 -2.25
CA VAL A 135 -1.71 -14.31 -2.63
C VAL A 135 -1.44 -13.92 -4.08
N THR A 136 -2.47 -14.00 -4.93
CA THR A 136 -2.43 -13.48 -6.31
C THR A 136 -3.09 -12.12 -6.34
N LEU A 137 -2.40 -11.11 -6.87
CA LEU A 137 -2.92 -9.75 -7.00
C LEU A 137 -3.39 -9.46 -8.43
N ARG A 138 -4.58 -8.87 -8.57
CA ARG A 138 -5.15 -8.41 -9.85
C ARG A 138 -4.66 -7.00 -10.22
N HIS A 139 -3.37 -6.87 -10.56
CA HIS A 139 -2.80 -5.59 -11.04
C HIS A 139 -3.59 -4.98 -12.21
N ASN A 140 -4.21 -5.84 -13.03
CA ASN A 140 -5.06 -5.45 -14.16
C ASN A 140 -6.21 -4.51 -13.78
N LEU A 141 -6.68 -4.51 -12.52
CA LEU A 141 -7.70 -3.57 -12.05
C LEU A 141 -7.20 -2.13 -12.25
N LEU A 142 -6.01 -1.81 -11.75
CA LEU A 142 -5.43 -0.46 -11.86
C LEU A 142 -4.89 -0.16 -13.26
N VAL A 143 -4.41 -1.17 -13.99
CA VAL A 143 -3.98 -1.00 -15.40
C VAL A 143 -5.16 -0.54 -16.28
N ARG A 144 -6.37 -1.06 -16.03
CA ARG A 144 -7.57 -0.70 -16.80
C ARG A 144 -8.26 0.57 -16.30
N SER A 145 -8.16 0.85 -15.00
CA SER A 145 -8.77 2.03 -14.37
C SER A 145 -7.83 3.23 -14.39
N LYS A 146 -7.90 4.02 -15.46
CA LYS A 146 -7.03 5.20 -15.64
C LYS A 146 -7.33 6.30 -14.63
N THR A 147 -8.60 6.52 -14.35
CA THR A 147 -9.09 7.58 -13.46
C THR A 147 -9.75 7.02 -12.21
N PHE A 148 -10.04 7.89 -11.23
CA PHE A 148 -10.82 7.51 -10.05
C PHE A 148 -12.23 7.02 -10.42
N ASP A 149 -12.86 7.66 -11.41
CA ASP A 149 -14.19 7.26 -11.89
C ASP A 149 -14.18 5.87 -12.54
N ASP A 150 -13.13 5.56 -13.31
CA ASP A 150 -12.97 4.24 -13.91
C ASP A 150 -12.80 3.16 -12.84
N LEU A 151 -12.05 3.46 -11.78
CA LEU A 151 -11.86 2.56 -10.65
C LEU A 151 -13.17 2.34 -9.90
N THR A 152 -13.91 3.41 -9.63
CA THR A 152 -15.20 3.35 -8.93
C THR A 152 -16.21 2.49 -9.70
N LYS A 153 -16.30 2.68 -11.03
CA LYS A 153 -17.15 1.85 -11.90
C LYS A 153 -16.71 0.39 -11.90
N ALA A 154 -15.39 0.14 -11.99
CA ALA A 154 -14.85 -1.22 -11.96
C ALA A 154 -15.20 -1.93 -10.64
N ILE A 155 -14.97 -1.28 -9.49
CA ILE A 155 -15.28 -1.83 -8.16
C ILE A 155 -16.78 -2.11 -8.03
N ALA A 156 -17.65 -1.19 -8.44
CA ALA A 156 -19.10 -1.37 -8.36
C ALA A 156 -19.60 -2.58 -9.17
N SER A 157 -18.91 -2.92 -10.25
CA SER A 157 -19.20 -4.09 -11.08
C SER A 157 -18.52 -5.39 -10.62
N ASP A 158 -17.61 -5.32 -9.65
CA ASP A 158 -16.72 -6.42 -9.30
C ASP A 158 -17.20 -7.19 -8.07
N ALA A 159 -17.77 -8.38 -8.29
CA ALA A 159 -18.22 -9.27 -7.22
C ALA A 159 -17.08 -9.77 -6.31
N LYS A 160 -15.83 -9.76 -6.78
CA LYS A 160 -14.64 -10.20 -6.03
C LYS A 160 -14.02 -9.09 -5.18
N SER A 161 -14.46 -7.84 -5.32
CA SER A 161 -13.93 -6.74 -4.51
C SER A 161 -14.22 -6.90 -3.01
N GLY A 162 -15.10 -7.82 -2.63
CA GLY A 162 -15.76 -7.76 -1.33
C GLY A 162 -16.66 -6.53 -1.33
N LYS A 163 -17.75 -6.48 -0.56
CA LYS A 163 -18.57 -5.26 -0.52
C LYS A 163 -17.76 -4.14 0.15
N MET A 164 -16.96 -3.41 -0.62
CA MET A 164 -16.15 -2.29 -0.15
C MET A 164 -16.82 -0.99 -0.58
N ALA A 165 -16.92 -0.07 0.36
CA ALA A 165 -17.77 1.11 0.24
C ALA A 165 -17.14 2.14 -0.71
N VAL A 166 -17.87 2.51 -1.76
CA VAL A 166 -17.77 3.86 -2.31
C VAL A 166 -18.40 4.75 -1.25
N THR A 167 -17.58 5.54 -0.57
CA THR A 167 -18.10 6.50 0.41
C THR A 167 -18.67 7.69 -0.34
N LYS A 168 -19.65 8.38 0.26
CA LYS A 168 -20.34 9.52 -0.35
C LYS A 168 -19.43 10.73 -0.61
N ASP A 169 -18.17 10.67 -0.18
CA ASP A 169 -17.26 11.81 -0.03
C ASP A 169 -16.04 11.76 -0.99
N GLY A 170 -16.13 11.03 -2.11
CA GLY A 170 -15.06 10.99 -3.11
C GLY A 170 -13.91 10.05 -2.78
N VAL A 171 -14.17 9.03 -1.95
CA VAL A 171 -13.20 7.97 -1.62
C VAL A 171 -13.75 6.60 -2.00
N ALA A 172 -12.91 5.82 -2.67
CA ALA A 172 -13.16 4.42 -2.99
C ALA A 172 -12.12 3.54 -2.28
N VAL A 173 -12.59 2.53 -1.55
CA VAL A 173 -11.71 1.52 -0.93
C VAL A 173 -11.90 0.20 -1.65
N CYS A 174 -10.83 -0.49 -2.01
CA CYS A 174 -10.88 -1.85 -2.57
C CYS A 174 -9.66 -2.69 -2.13
N SER A 175 -9.57 -3.94 -2.58
CA SER A 175 -8.33 -4.74 -2.45
C SER A 175 -7.84 -5.21 -3.81
N LEU A 176 -6.53 -5.36 -3.97
CA LEU A 176 -5.91 -5.98 -5.15
C LEU A 176 -5.90 -7.51 -5.07
N VAL A 177 -6.33 -8.14 -3.99
CA VAL A 177 -6.37 -9.61 -3.91
C VAL A 177 -7.37 -10.17 -4.91
N GLU A 178 -6.90 -11.06 -5.77
CA GLU A 178 -7.74 -11.84 -6.68
C GLU A 178 -8.04 -13.23 -6.13
N LYS A 179 -7.02 -13.87 -5.57
CA LYS A 179 -7.09 -15.25 -5.08
C LYS A 179 -6.11 -15.44 -3.95
N ILE A 180 -6.53 -16.19 -2.93
CA ILE A 180 -5.68 -16.67 -1.86
C ILE A 180 -5.70 -18.19 -1.90
N GLU A 181 -4.52 -18.80 -1.92
CA GLU A 181 -4.32 -20.25 -1.87
C GLU A 181 -3.65 -20.59 -0.55
N THR A 182 -4.33 -21.38 0.28
CA THR A 182 -3.84 -21.72 1.62
C THR A 182 -4.49 -23.00 2.14
N LYS A 183 -3.81 -23.64 3.10
CA LYS A 183 -4.30 -24.80 3.87
C LYS A 183 -4.69 -24.43 5.31
N LEU A 184 -4.80 -23.13 5.61
CA LEU A 184 -5.20 -22.64 6.92
C LEU A 184 -6.50 -23.32 7.39
N LYS A 185 -6.44 -23.94 8.57
CA LYS A 185 -7.61 -24.56 9.23
C LYS A 185 -8.11 -23.63 10.33
N GLY A 186 -9.43 -23.52 10.46
CA GLY A 186 -10.06 -22.76 11.54
C GLY A 186 -9.89 -21.24 11.44
N VAL A 187 -9.50 -20.72 10.27
CA VAL A 187 -9.53 -19.28 9.97
C VAL A 187 -10.74 -18.97 9.10
N ASP A 188 -11.31 -17.78 9.27
CA ASP A 188 -12.36 -17.29 8.38
C ASP A 188 -11.73 -16.44 7.28
N LEU A 189 -11.88 -16.87 6.02
CA LEU A 189 -11.32 -16.19 4.86
C LEU A 189 -12.44 -15.53 4.05
N LYS A 190 -12.45 -14.20 4.04
CA LYS A 190 -13.45 -13.36 3.37
C LYS A 190 -12.78 -12.43 2.37
N GLY A 191 -12.56 -12.94 1.15
CA GLY A 191 -11.91 -12.17 0.09
C GLY A 191 -10.44 -11.88 0.45
N HIS A 192 -10.14 -10.65 0.85
CA HIS A 192 -8.80 -10.20 1.25
C HIS A 192 -8.57 -10.17 2.77
N LEU A 193 -9.61 -10.45 3.55
CA LEU A 193 -9.59 -10.51 5.01
C LEU A 193 -9.36 -11.94 5.48
N VAL A 194 -8.36 -12.14 6.33
CA VAL A 194 -8.12 -13.37 7.09
C VAL A 194 -8.38 -13.08 8.57
N GLU A 195 -9.37 -13.73 9.16
CA GLU A 195 -9.62 -13.65 10.60
C GLU A 195 -9.00 -14.87 11.30
N VAL A 196 -8.03 -14.61 12.17
CA VAL A 196 -7.33 -15.64 12.94
C VAL A 196 -7.86 -15.59 14.38
N PRO A 197 -8.49 -16.68 14.88
CA PRO A 197 -9.00 -16.74 16.24
C PRO A 197 -7.93 -16.40 17.29
N ASN A 198 -8.29 -15.60 18.29
CA ASN A 198 -7.39 -15.17 19.37
C ASN A 198 -6.11 -14.45 18.88
N PHE A 199 -6.16 -13.84 17.70
CA PHE A 199 -5.09 -13.00 17.17
C PHE A 199 -5.68 -11.70 16.64
N GLY A 200 -6.53 -11.78 15.62
CA GLY A 200 -7.15 -10.60 15.02
C GLY A 200 -7.47 -10.75 13.54
N LYS A 201 -7.61 -9.61 12.88
CA LYS A 201 -7.93 -9.47 11.46
C LYS A 201 -6.69 -9.06 10.68
N ILE A 202 -6.47 -9.71 9.54
CA ILE A 202 -5.38 -9.43 8.62
C ILE A 202 -5.99 -9.06 7.27
N PHE A 203 -5.79 -7.83 6.83
CA PHE A 203 -6.23 -7.32 5.55
C PHE A 203 -5.06 -7.28 4.58
N LEU A 204 -5.28 -7.79 3.37
CA LEU A 204 -4.26 -7.95 2.35
C LEU A 204 -4.48 -7.00 1.17
N ALA A 205 -3.42 -6.26 0.80
CA ALA A 205 -3.33 -5.41 -0.38
C ALA A 205 -4.53 -4.47 -0.56
N GLU A 206 -4.86 -3.69 0.47
CA GLU A 206 -5.93 -2.69 0.43
C GLU A 206 -5.48 -1.45 -0.35
N ILE A 207 -6.40 -0.92 -1.16
CA ILE A 207 -6.27 0.32 -1.89
C ILE A 207 -7.26 1.32 -1.30
N PHE A 208 -6.75 2.47 -0.89
CA PHE A 208 -7.52 3.66 -0.61
C PHE A 208 -7.31 4.65 -1.77
N ALA A 209 -8.37 4.98 -2.49
CA ALA A 209 -8.31 5.83 -3.66
C ALA A 209 -9.14 7.10 -3.49
N GLU A 210 -8.52 8.22 -3.86
CA GLU A 210 -9.10 9.55 -4.01
C GLU A 210 -8.86 10.01 -5.46
N PRO A 211 -9.57 11.02 -5.99
CA PRO A 211 -9.23 11.65 -7.26
C PRO A 211 -7.73 12.00 -7.34
N GLY A 212 -7.06 11.52 -8.40
CA GLY A 212 -5.62 11.72 -8.61
C GLY A 212 -4.65 11.07 -7.61
N THR A 213 -5.11 10.35 -6.58
CA THR A 213 -4.23 9.78 -5.53
C THR A 213 -4.64 8.38 -5.11
N ARG A 214 -3.68 7.46 -4.99
CA ARG A 214 -3.89 6.08 -4.54
C ARG A 214 -2.89 5.77 -3.42
N THR A 215 -3.36 5.11 -2.38
CA THR A 215 -2.56 4.50 -1.31
C THR A 215 -2.74 2.98 -1.37
N LEU A 216 -1.65 2.23 -1.34
CA LEU A 216 -1.61 0.77 -1.29
C LEU A 216 -0.96 0.32 0.02
N THR A 217 -1.73 -0.38 0.84
CA THR A 217 -1.28 -0.98 2.09
C THR A 217 -1.24 -2.50 1.91
N MET A 218 -0.05 -3.10 1.90
CA MET A 218 0.08 -4.53 1.64
C MET A 218 -0.44 -5.36 2.81
N LEU A 219 -0.07 -5.03 4.05
CA LEU A 219 -0.65 -5.64 5.24
C LEU A 219 -1.22 -4.57 6.16
N ARG A 220 -2.46 -4.76 6.57
CA ARG A 220 -3.05 -4.06 7.71
C ARG A 220 -3.54 -5.09 8.71
N LEU A 221 -3.20 -4.93 9.98
CA LEU A 221 -3.63 -5.84 11.04
C LEU A 221 -4.39 -5.07 12.11
N GLU A 222 -5.52 -5.63 12.53
CA GLU A 222 -6.27 -5.21 13.71
C GLU A 222 -6.24 -6.38 14.71
N LEU A 223 -5.35 -6.31 15.70
CA LEU A 223 -5.19 -7.33 16.73
C LEU A 223 -6.18 -7.11 17.88
N GLY A 224 -6.69 -8.21 18.44
CA GLY A 224 -7.73 -8.17 19.48
C GLY A 224 -7.42 -8.91 20.77
N SER A 225 -6.47 -9.86 20.78
CA SER A 225 -6.05 -10.62 21.96
C SER A 225 -4.79 -11.46 21.68
N PRO A 226 -3.91 -11.72 22.68
CA PRO A 226 -3.78 -10.97 23.93
C PRO A 226 -3.18 -9.58 23.68
N HIS A 227 -2.65 -9.32 22.48
CA HIS A 227 -2.19 -8.01 22.04
C HIS A 227 -3.34 -7.30 21.35
N VAL A 228 -3.56 -6.03 21.71
CA VAL A 228 -4.46 -5.15 20.98
C VAL A 228 -3.60 -4.16 20.24
N ALA A 229 -3.67 -4.15 18.91
CA ALA A 229 -2.81 -3.30 18.10
C ALA A 229 -3.40 -3.02 16.73
N ASP A 230 -3.07 -1.86 16.18
CA ASP A 230 -3.32 -1.51 14.79
C ASP A 230 -1.98 -1.34 14.10
N ILE A 231 -1.75 -2.08 13.02
CA ILE A 231 -0.45 -2.17 12.36
C ILE A 231 -0.63 -2.01 10.86
N THR A 232 0.29 -1.28 10.23
CA THR A 232 0.46 -1.26 8.78
C THR A 232 1.86 -1.73 8.40
N ALA A 233 1.96 -2.53 7.36
CA ALA A 233 3.24 -2.93 6.78
C ALA A 233 3.23 -2.82 5.25
N ALA A 234 4.29 -2.21 4.74
CA ALA A 234 4.53 -1.87 3.35
C ALA A 234 3.39 -1.03 2.77
N GLU A 235 3.31 0.21 3.21
CA GLU A 235 2.39 1.21 2.66
C GLU A 235 3.14 2.12 1.68
N THR A 236 2.49 2.43 0.56
CA THR A 236 2.95 3.45 -0.38
C THR A 236 1.77 4.29 -0.86
N ARG A 237 2.02 5.57 -1.11
CA ARG A 237 1.06 6.50 -1.70
C ARG A 237 1.73 7.26 -2.83
N THR A 238 0.99 7.51 -3.90
CA THR A 238 1.45 8.37 -5.00
C THR A 238 0.30 9.18 -5.57
N ASN A 239 0.62 10.34 -6.13
CA ASN A 239 -0.33 11.20 -6.82
C ASN A 239 -0.09 11.27 -8.34
N GLY A 240 -0.97 12.00 -9.02
CA GLY A 240 -0.68 12.74 -10.23
C GLY A 240 -1.62 13.95 -10.34
N GLN A 241 -1.19 15.13 -9.87
CA GLN A 241 -1.97 16.36 -10.00
C GLN A 241 -1.12 17.55 -10.47
N PRO A 242 -1.60 18.35 -11.46
CA PRO A 242 -1.00 19.63 -11.81
C PRO A 242 -1.26 20.67 -10.71
N SER A 243 -0.53 21.80 -10.76
CA SER A 243 -0.76 22.95 -9.87
C SER A 243 -0.84 24.25 -10.67
N PRO A 244 -1.81 25.13 -10.35
CA PRO A 244 -2.93 24.87 -9.43
C PRO A 244 -3.86 23.77 -9.98
N PRO A 245 -4.59 23.06 -9.11
CA PRO A 245 -5.51 21.98 -9.49
C PRO A 245 -6.70 22.47 -10.31
#